data_AF-Q1IF72-F1
#
_entry.id   AF-Q1IF72-F1
#
_cell.length_a   1.000
_cell.length_b   1.000
_cell.length_c   1.000
_cell.angle_alpha   90.00
_cell.angle_beta   90.00
_cell.angle_gamma   90.00
#
_symmetry.space_group_name_H-M   'P 1'
#
loop_
_entity.id
_entity.type
_entity.pdbx_description
1 polymer ?
#
loop_
_entity_poly.entity_id
_entity_poly.type
_entity_poly.pdbx_seq_one_letter_code
_entity_poly.pdbx_strand_id
1 'polypeptide(L)' 'MKKLVPDPPHIASYLTISPTLTREEAMASAVEVATAISDVLDVYFKTEPGAYRDRLFTASDYLGQLACALLEHKPGAQP' A
#
# COMPACT_ATOMS: atom_id res chain seq x y z
N MET A 1 -26.34 2.04 20.31
CA MET A 1 -24.93 2.42 20.04
C MET A 1 -24.69 2.25 18.54
N LYS A 2 -24.52 3.32 17.78
CA LYS A 2 -24.19 3.22 16.34
C LYS A 2 -22.75 2.72 16.25
N LYS A 3 -22.56 1.53 15.69
CA LYS A 3 -21.22 1.02 15.39
C LYS A 3 -20.60 2.01 14.40
N LEU A 4 -19.52 2.70 14.80
CA LEU A 4 -18.67 3.42 13.88
C LEU A 4 -18.05 2.34 12.99
N VAL A 5 -18.61 2.14 11.81
CA VAL A 5 -17.97 1.30 10.80
C VAL A 5 -16.80 2.16 10.31
N PRO A 6 -15.54 1.71 10.47
CA PRO A 6 -14.43 2.42 9.86
C PRO A 6 -14.69 2.45 8.36
N ASP A 7 -14.57 3.62 7.74
CA ASP A 7 -14.61 3.71 6.28
C ASP A 7 -13.56 2.72 5.72
N PRO A 8 -13.93 1.91 4.71
CA PRO A 8 -12.97 1.02 4.08
C PRO A 8 -11.79 1.85 3.56
N PRO A 9 -10.57 1.30 3.59
CA PRO A 9 -9.40 2.02 3.11
C PRO A 9 -9.65 2.50 1.68
N HIS A 10 -9.68 3.82 1.49
CA HIS A 10 -9.81 4.40 0.16
C HIS A 10 -8.48 4.19 -0.57
N ILE A 11 -8.45 3.21 -1.49
CA ILE A 11 -7.36 3.11 -2.45
C ILE A 11 -7.34 4.40 -3.26
N ALA A 12 -6.17 5.04 -3.33
CA ALA A 12 -6.03 6.27 -4.09
C ALA A 12 -6.40 6.05 -5.57
N SER A 13 -7.25 6.93 -6.11
CA SER A 13 -7.83 6.81 -7.44
C SER A 13 -6.81 6.84 -8.59
N TYR A 14 -5.55 7.17 -8.32
CA TYR A 14 -4.46 7.17 -9.30
C TYR A 14 -3.71 5.83 -9.39
N LEU A 15 -3.95 4.89 -8.48
CA LEU A 15 -3.36 3.55 -8.53
C LEU A 15 -4.22 2.64 -9.40
N THR A 16 -3.81 2.44 -10.65
CA THR A 16 -4.42 1.45 -11.54
C THR A 16 -3.49 0.24 -11.66
N ILE A 17 -3.94 -0.91 -11.18
CA ILE A 17 -3.21 -2.17 -11.35
C ILE A 17 -3.50 -2.73 -12.73
N SER A 18 -2.48 -3.26 -13.40
CA SER A 18 -2.65 -3.85 -14.73
C SER A 18 -3.75 -4.92 -14.70
N PRO A 19 -4.74 -4.88 -15.62
CA PRO A 19 -5.80 -5.89 -15.67
C PRO A 19 -5.28 -7.27 -16.05
N THR A 20 -4.05 -7.36 -16.58
CA THR A 20 -3.38 -8.62 -16.93
C THR A 20 -2.68 -9.29 -15.75
N LEU A 21 -2.53 -8.59 -14.62
CA LEU A 21 -1.89 -9.15 -13.44
C LEU A 21 -2.79 -10.24 -12.86
N THR A 22 -2.26 -11.46 -12.72
CA THR A 22 -3.01 -12.53 -12.07
C THR A 22 -3.12 -12.26 -10.57
N ARG A 23 -4.06 -12.94 -9.90
CA ARG A 23 -4.22 -12.81 -8.44
C ARG A 23 -2.98 -13.28 -7.69
N GLU A 24 -2.33 -14.33 -8.17
CA GLU A 24 -1.12 -14.90 -7.55
C GLU A 24 0.05 -13.94 -7.68
N GLU A 25 0.26 -13.34 -8.87
CA GLU A 25 1.27 -12.30 -9.07
C GLU A 25 0.99 -11.06 -8.23
N ALA A 26 -0.28 -10.62 -8.15
CA ALA A 26 -0.67 -9.49 -7.31
C ALA A 26 -0.37 -9.75 -5.82
N MET A 27 -0.63 -10.96 -5.34
CA MET A 27 -0.33 -11.35 -3.96
C MET A 27 1.17 -11.44 -3.71
N ALA A 28 1.95 -11.97 -4.66
CA ALA A 28 3.42 -11.99 -4.56
C ALA A 28 3.99 -10.57 -4.51
N SER A 29 3.53 -9.67 -5.39
CA SER A 29 3.90 -8.27 -5.36
C SER A 29 3.47 -7.58 -4.05
N ALA A 30 2.31 -7.92 -3.48
CA ALA A 30 1.90 -7.36 -2.19
C ALA A 30 2.87 -7.74 -1.05
N VAL A 31 3.42 -8.96 -1.07
CA VAL A 31 4.43 -9.42 -0.12
C VAL A 31 5.76 -8.67 -0.31
N GLU A 32 6.17 -8.44 -1.55
CA GLU A 32 7.36 -7.63 -1.86
C GLU A 32 7.19 -6.19 -1.38
N VAL A 33 6.02 -5.60 -1.61
CA VAL A 33 5.69 -4.25 -1.12
C VAL A 33 5.70 -4.19 0.40
N ALA A 34 5.16 -5.20 1.09
CA ALA A 34 5.20 -5.28 2.56
C ALA A 34 6.63 -5.36 3.11
N THR A 35 7.52 -6.05 2.39
CA THR A 35 8.96 -6.10 2.72
C THR A 35 9.59 -4.72 2.55
N ALA A 36 9.33 -4.04 1.42
CA ALA A 36 9.82 -2.70 1.18
C ALA A 36 9.31 -1.66 2.21
N ILE A 37 8.06 -1.78 2.66
CA ILE A 37 7.53 -0.96 3.78
C ILE A 37 8.37 -1.17 5.03
N SER A 38 8.68 -2.43 5.37
CA SER A 38 9.47 -2.76 6.55
C SER A 38 10.87 -2.14 6.49
N ASP A 39 11.52 -2.20 5.33
CA ASP A 39 12.83 -1.60 5.11
C ASP A 39 12.80 -0.07 5.24
N VAL A 40 11.79 0.58 4.66
CA VAL A 40 11.61 2.04 4.77
C VAL A 40 11.34 2.45 6.22
N LEU A 41 10.51 1.69 6.95
CA LEU A 41 10.21 1.96 8.35
C LEU A 41 11.43 1.75 9.24
N ASP A 42 12.27 0.74 8.99
CA ASP A 42 13.52 0.54 9.72
C ASP A 42 14.45 1.76 9.58
N VAL A 43 14.58 2.32 8.37
CA VAL A 43 15.33 3.57 8.13
C VAL A 43 14.64 4.76 8.82
N TYR A 44 13.32 4.88 8.71
CA TYR A 44 12.54 5.95 9.34
C TYR A 44 12.77 6.02 10.86
N PHE A 45 12.77 4.88 11.55
CA PHE A 45 12.97 4.82 12.99
C PHE A 45 14.39 5.17 13.44
N LYS A 46 15.38 5.02 12.56
CA LYS A 46 16.79 5.38 12.81
C LYS A 46 17.13 6.81 12.38
N THR A 47 16.21 7.49 11.70
CA THR A 47 16.43 8.83 11.13
C THR A 47 15.98 9.92 12.10
N GLU A 48 16.79 10.96 12.25
CA GLU A 48 16.45 12.13 13.06
C GLU A 48 15.20 12.87 12.50
N PRO A 49 14.39 13.52 13.36
CA PRO A 49 13.25 14.31 12.91
C PRO A 49 13.63 15.37 11.87
N GLY A 50 12.83 15.47 10.81
CA GLY A 50 13.00 16.48 9.76
C GLY A 50 12.46 16.02 8.42
N ALA A 51 12.64 16.86 7.40
CA ALA A 51 12.04 16.68 6.08
C ALA A 51 12.38 15.32 5.41
N TYR A 52 13.56 14.76 5.69
CA TYR A 52 13.92 13.43 5.18
C TYR A 52 13.11 12.32 5.84
N ARG A 53 12.92 12.39 7.16
CA ARG A 53 12.08 11.46 7.91
C ARG A 53 10.61 11.55 7.50
N ASP A 54 10.10 12.75 7.24
CA ASP A 54 8.73 12.95 6.75
C ASP A 54 8.51 12.34 5.36
N ARG A 55 9.54 12.40 4.49
CA ARG A 55 9.51 11.72 3.18
C ARG A 55 9.49 10.21 3.31
N LEU A 56 10.24 9.63 4.26
CA LEU A 56 10.21 8.19 4.53
C LEU A 56 8.83 7.74 5.01
N PHE A 57 8.20 8.52 5.90
CA PHE A 57 6.82 8.25 6.33
C PHE A 57 5.84 8.30 5.15
N THR A 58 5.92 9.34 4.33
CA THR A 58 5.07 9.49 3.14
C THR A 58 5.28 8.34 2.14
N ALA A 59 6.54 7.91 1.94
CA ALA A 59 6.86 6.77 1.09
C ALA A 59 6.24 5.47 1.64
N SER A 60 6.30 5.24 2.96
CA SER A 60 5.68 4.08 3.59
C SER A 60 4.16 4.07 3.43
N ASP A 61 3.52 5.24 3.48
CA ASP A 61 2.07 5.38 3.27
C ASP A 61 1.67 5.03 1.83
N TYR A 62 2.40 5.55 0.83
CA TYR A 62 2.14 5.19 -0.58
C TYR A 62 2.36 3.72 -0.88
N LEU A 63 3.39 3.11 -0.29
CA LEU A 63 3.60 1.67 -0.40
C LEU A 63 2.45 0.89 0.27
N GLY A 64 1.95 1.37 1.41
CA GLY A 64 0.77 0.78 2.07
C GLY A 64 -0.46 0.81 1.18
N GLN A 65 -0.74 1.94 0.53
CA GLN A 65 -1.84 2.07 -0.42
C GLN A 65 -1.69 1.11 -1.61
N LEU A 66 -0.47 0.94 -2.12
CA LEU A 66 -0.18 -0.03 -3.19
C LEU A 66 -0.40 -1.48 -2.73
N ALA A 67 0.04 -1.84 -1.53
CA ALA A 67 -0.19 -3.17 -0.97
C ALA A 67 -1.70 -3.46 -0.83
N CYS A 68 -2.48 -2.49 -0.34
CA CYS A 68 -3.94 -2.61 -0.28
C CYS A 68 -4.55 -2.83 -1.68
N ALA A 69 -4.14 -2.03 -2.67
CA ALA A 69 -4.61 -2.18 -4.03
C ALA A 69 -4.30 -3.58 -4.59
N LEU A 70 -3.09 -4.09 -4.38
CA LEU A 70 -2.67 -5.42 -4.84
C LEU A 70 -3.46 -6.55 -4.16
N LEU A 71 -3.78 -6.41 -2.87
CA LEU A 71 -4.60 -7.38 -2.13
C LEU A 71 -6.07 -7.36 -2.56
N GLU A 72 -6.59 -6.20 -2.93
CA GLU A 72 -7.96 -6.02 -3.41
C GLU A 72 -8.11 -6.34 -4.91
N HIS A 73 -7.00 -6.59 -5.61
CA HIS A 73 -7.00 -6.88 -7.04
C HIS A 73 -7.84 -8.12 -7.37
N LYS A 74 -8.89 -7.91 -8.17
CA LYS A 74 -9.74 -8.95 -8.72
C LYS A 74 -9.50 -9.03 -10.23
N PRO A 75 -8.78 -10.05 -10.72
CA PRO A 75 -8.59 -10.23 -12.16
C PRO A 75 -9.96 -10.39 -12.83
N GLY A 76 -10.22 -9.63 -13.89
CA GLY A 76 -11.45 -9.75 -14.69
C GLY A 76 -12.63 -8.88 -14.29
N ALA A 77 -12.49 -7.93 -13.34
CA ALA A 77 -13.45 -6.85 -13.21
C ALA A 77 -13.26 -5.87 -14.38
N GLN A 78 -13.94 -6.14 -15.51
CA GLN A 78 -14.10 -5.14 -16.57
C GLN A 78 -14.80 -3.90 -16.01
N PRO A 79 -14.49 -2.70 -16.54
CA PRO A 79 -15.15 -1.45 -16.16
C PRO A 79 -16.66 -1.48 -16.42
#